data_AF-A0A9P9QNB5-F1
#
_entry.id   AF-A0A9P9QNB5-F1
#
_cell.length_a   1.000
_cell.length_b   1.000
_cell.length_c   1.000
_cell.angle_alpha   90.00
_cell.angle_beta   90.00
_cell.angle_gamma   90.00
#
_symmetry.space_group_name_H-M   'P 1'
#
loop_
_entity.id
_entity.type
_entity.pdbx_description
1 polymer ?
#
loop_
_entity_poly.entity_id
_entity_poly.type
_entity_poly.pdbx_seq_one_letter_code
_entity_poly.pdbx_strand_id
1 'polypeptide(L)'
;MGLSRHPALRYAASFFSAVCLGFGITYMLYPQIGYSLYGFSSAPSSASEWAIMERIMVLYGAKDVFIAVAIFASTWFGTRKSAGMILIAGGACAGIDGYVVKQEAGTNEWNHWGYGSVMVALGAMMMGLLG
;
A
#
# COMPACT_ATOMS: atom_id res chain seq x y z
N MET A 1 -18.10 -6.45 22.89
CA MET A 1 -17.29 -7.32 21.99
C MET A 1 -15.83 -6.89 22.14
N GLY A 2 -14.88 -7.83 22.14
CA GLY A 2 -13.45 -7.46 22.10
C GLY A 2 -13.12 -6.67 20.84
N LEU A 3 -12.14 -5.77 20.92
CA LEU A 3 -11.78 -4.84 19.84
C LEU A 3 -11.50 -5.60 18.53
N SER A 4 -10.84 -6.74 18.65
CA SER A 4 -10.51 -7.63 17.56
C SER A 4 -11.75 -8.18 16.82
N ARG A 5 -12.94 -8.26 17.43
CA ARG A 5 -14.17 -8.75 16.75
C ARG A 5 -15.09 -7.62 16.29
N HIS A 6 -14.67 -6.38 16.41
CA HIS A 6 -15.52 -5.25 16.07
C HIS A 6 -15.75 -5.17 14.54
N PRO A 7 -17.00 -5.04 14.06
CA PRO A 7 -17.31 -5.04 12.63
C PRO A 7 -16.62 -3.91 11.85
N ALA A 8 -16.30 -2.80 12.52
CA ALA A 8 -15.57 -1.68 11.92
C ALA A 8 -14.19 -2.07 11.36
N LEU A 9 -13.52 -3.09 11.93
CA LEU A 9 -12.20 -3.52 11.44
C LEU A 9 -12.26 -4.01 9.98
N ARG A 10 -13.37 -4.66 9.61
CA ARG A 10 -13.57 -5.14 8.23
C ARG A 10 -13.71 -3.98 7.25
N TYR A 11 -14.45 -2.94 7.62
CA TYR A 11 -14.62 -1.75 6.80
C TYR A 11 -13.33 -0.94 6.70
N ALA A 12 -12.59 -0.80 7.81
CA ALA A 12 -11.27 -0.18 7.80
C ALA A 12 -10.28 -0.93 6.90
N ALA A 13 -10.26 -2.26 6.95
CA ALA A 13 -9.42 -3.06 6.05
C ALA A 13 -9.83 -2.88 4.58
N SER A 14 -11.14 -2.83 4.31
CA SER A 14 -11.67 -2.59 2.96
C SER A 14 -11.33 -1.20 2.43
N PHE A 15 -11.24 -0.19 3.30
CA PHE A 15 -10.76 1.15 2.93
C PHE A 15 -9.32 1.09 2.42
N PHE A 16 -8.40 0.44 3.14
CA PHE A 16 -7.03 0.28 2.65
C PHE A 16 -6.93 -0.54 1.36
N SER A 17 -7.78 -1.56 1.21
CA SER A 17 -7.91 -2.27 -0.07
C SER A 17 -8.28 -1.31 -1.21
N ALA A 18 -9.28 -0.44 -1.01
CA ALA A 18 -9.69 0.53 -2.02
C ALA A 18 -8.59 1.57 -2.32
N VAL A 19 -7.85 2.01 -1.31
CA VAL A 19 -6.71 2.94 -1.48
C VAL A 19 -5.61 2.30 -2.32
N CYS A 20 -5.16 1.09 -1.98
CA CYS A 20 -4.16 0.35 -2.77
C CYS A 20 -4.64 0.11 -4.21
N LEU A 21 -5.94 -0.19 -4.39
CA LEU A 21 -6.51 -0.38 -5.72
C LEU A 21 -6.46 0.92 -6.54
N GLY A 22 -6.81 2.05 -5.93
CA GLY A 22 -6.77 3.36 -6.58
C GLY A 22 -5.36 3.75 -7.02
N PHE A 23 -4.36 3.61 -6.14
CA PHE A 23 -2.96 3.83 -6.50
C PHE A 23 -2.49 2.87 -7.58
N GLY A 24 -2.76 1.56 -7.43
CA GLY A 24 -2.36 0.55 -8.40
C GLY A 24 -2.92 0.81 -9.80
N ILE A 25 -4.21 1.13 -9.91
CA ILE A 25 -4.83 1.52 -11.19
C ILE A 25 -4.20 2.80 -11.74
N THR A 26 -3.95 3.80 -10.90
CA THR A 26 -3.32 5.06 -11.32
C THR A 26 -1.92 4.82 -11.88
N TYR A 27 -1.10 4.00 -11.21
CA TYR A 27 0.26 3.67 -11.65
C TYR A 27 0.27 2.91 -12.97
N MET A 28 -0.71 2.04 -13.21
CA MET A 28 -0.82 1.29 -14.47
C MET A 28 -1.34 2.12 -15.64
N LEU A 29 -2.36 2.96 -15.41
CA LEU A 29 -3.03 3.71 -16.49
C LEU A 29 -2.39 5.07 -16.75
N TYR A 30 -1.78 5.68 -15.72
CA TYR A 30 -1.19 7.02 -15.75
C TYR A 30 0.19 7.02 -15.07
N PRO A 31 1.18 6.29 -15.60
CA PRO A 31 2.44 6.01 -14.91
C PRO A 31 3.24 7.27 -14.55
N GLN A 32 3.24 8.33 -15.37
CA GLN A 32 3.93 9.58 -15.04
C GLN A 32 3.26 10.32 -13.87
N ILE A 33 1.92 10.30 -13.81
CA ILE A 33 1.17 10.82 -12.65
C ILE A 33 1.50 9.97 -11.43
N GLY A 34 1.48 8.64 -11.57
CA GLY A 34 1.88 7.72 -10.51
C GLY A 34 3.27 7.99 -9.96
N TYR A 35 4.24 8.22 -10.85
CA TYR A 35 5.60 8.58 -10.47
C TYR A 35 5.64 9.88 -9.66
N SER A 36 4.93 10.92 -10.12
CA SER A 36 4.88 12.21 -9.41
C SER A 36 4.25 12.13 -8.01
N LEU A 37 3.34 11.17 -7.80
CA LEU A 37 2.69 10.92 -6.50
C LEU A 37 3.56 10.09 -5.56
N TYR A 38 4.59 9.39 -6.06
CA TYR A 38 5.41 8.48 -5.26
C TYR A 38 6.28 9.22 -4.22
N GLY A 39 6.61 10.49 -4.49
CA GLY A 39 7.36 11.35 -3.58
C GLY A 39 8.86 11.47 -3.88
N PHE A 40 9.31 10.99 -5.04
CA PHE A 40 10.68 11.22 -5.50
C PHE A 40 10.92 12.71 -5.83
N SER A 41 12.17 13.14 -5.68
CA SER A 41 12.61 14.52 -5.92
C SER A 41 13.15 14.74 -7.33
N SER A 42 13.76 13.71 -7.92
CA SER A 42 14.20 13.71 -9.31
C SER A 42 13.11 13.18 -10.23
N ALA A 43 13.23 13.50 -11.52
CA ALA A 43 12.42 12.90 -12.58
C ALA A 43 13.34 12.47 -13.73
N PRO A 44 12.98 11.40 -14.48
CA PRO A 44 13.67 11.03 -15.71
C PRO A 44 13.85 12.23 -16.66
N SER A 45 15.06 12.38 -17.20
CA SER A 45 15.48 13.53 -18.00
C SER A 45 15.42 13.28 -19.51
N SER A 46 15.39 12.01 -19.93
CA SER A 46 15.35 11.61 -21.34
C SER A 46 14.13 10.73 -21.66
N ALA A 47 13.76 10.68 -22.94
CA ALA A 47 12.68 9.81 -23.41
C ALA A 47 12.95 8.32 -23.13
N SER A 48 14.21 7.87 -23.20
CA SER A 48 14.60 6.49 -22.89
C SER A 48 14.45 6.16 -21.40
N GLU A 49 14.81 7.09 -20.51
CA GLU A 49 14.62 6.89 -19.07
C GLU A 49 13.13 6.85 -18.71
N TRP A 50 12.32 7.75 -19.29
CA TRP A 50 10.87 7.73 -19.12
C TRP A 50 10.25 6.43 -19.61
N ALA A 51 10.67 5.94 -20.78
CA ALA A 51 10.16 4.70 -21.31
C ALA A 51 10.40 3.52 -20.34
N ILE A 52 11.55 3.45 -19.67
CA ILE A 52 11.83 2.42 -18.67
C ILE A 52 11.01 2.67 -17.41
N MET A 53 10.99 3.90 -16.89
CA MET A 53 10.31 4.24 -15.65
C MET A 53 8.79 3.99 -15.74
N GLU A 54 8.15 4.31 -16.87
CA GLU A 54 6.73 4.03 -17.06
C GLU A 54 6.41 2.54 -16.97
N ARG A 55 7.26 1.68 -17.53
CA ARG A 55 7.10 0.21 -17.43
C ARG A 55 7.28 -0.27 -15.98
N ILE A 56 8.24 0.32 -15.25
CA ILE A 56 8.43 0.05 -13.82
C ILE A 56 7.18 0.47 -13.03
N MET A 57 6.62 1.66 -13.31
CA MET A 57 5.41 2.13 -12.65
C MET A 57 4.21 1.21 -12.92
N VAL A 58 4.06 0.66 -14.12
CA VAL A 58 3.02 -0.34 -14.41
C VAL A 58 3.21 -1.60 -13.56
N LEU A 59 4.45 -2.11 -13.44
CA LEU A 59 4.75 -3.27 -12.59
C LEU A 59 4.47 -3.00 -11.10
N TYR A 60 4.84 -1.81 -10.62
CA TYR A 60 4.51 -1.35 -9.26
C TYR A 60 3.00 -1.22 -9.06
N GLY A 61 2.27 -0.72 -10.05
CA GLY A 61 0.83 -0.64 -10.02
C GLY A 61 0.17 -2.02 -9.92
N ALA A 62 0.66 -3.00 -10.66
CA ALA A 62 0.19 -4.38 -10.57
C ALA A 62 0.44 -4.98 -9.17
N LYS A 63 1.58 -4.68 -8.53
CA LYS A 63 1.87 -5.04 -7.13
C LYS A 63 0.80 -4.47 -6.19
N ASP A 64 0.47 -3.19 -6.33
CA ASP A 64 -0.50 -2.52 -5.45
C ASP A 64 -1.93 -3.03 -5.67
N VAL A 65 -2.30 -3.35 -6.91
CA VAL A 65 -3.58 -4.04 -7.20
C VAL A 65 -3.59 -5.43 -6.57
N PHE A 66 -2.49 -6.18 -6.63
CA PHE A 66 -2.40 -7.47 -5.94
C PHE A 66 -2.59 -7.33 -4.43
N ILE A 67 -1.93 -6.36 -3.79
CA ILE A 67 -2.12 -6.06 -2.36
C ILE A 67 -3.59 -5.72 -2.07
N ALA A 68 -4.21 -4.88 -2.90
CA ALA A 68 -5.63 -4.53 -2.76
C ALA A 68 -6.55 -5.74 -2.82
N VAL A 69 -6.37 -6.60 -3.83
CA VAL A 69 -7.15 -7.84 -4.02
C VAL A 69 -6.90 -8.80 -2.86
N ALA A 70 -5.66 -8.94 -2.40
CA ALA A 70 -5.33 -9.79 -1.26
C ALA A 70 -5.99 -9.30 0.04
N ILE A 71 -5.99 -8.00 0.31
CA ILE A 71 -6.70 -7.42 1.47
C ILE A 71 -8.20 -7.69 1.33
N PHE A 72 -8.80 -7.41 0.17
CA PHE A 72 -10.23 -7.63 -0.05
C PHE A 72 -10.61 -9.10 0.13
N ALA A 73 -9.89 -9.99 -0.54
CA ALA A 73 -10.17 -11.41 -0.54
C ALA A 73 -10.07 -12.01 0.88
N SER A 74 -8.99 -11.69 1.59
CA SER A 74 -8.78 -12.17 2.97
C SER A 74 -9.78 -11.57 3.96
N THR A 75 -10.22 -10.33 3.74
CA THR A 75 -11.17 -9.60 4.61
C THR A 75 -12.60 -10.13 4.51
N TRP A 76 -13.04 -10.50 3.30
CA TRP A 76 -14.44 -10.87 3.03
C TRP A 76 -14.66 -12.38 2.89
N PHE A 77 -13.67 -13.11 2.35
CA PHE A 77 -13.78 -14.55 2.11
C PHE A 77 -12.82 -15.38 2.96
N GLY A 78 -11.82 -14.73 3.58
CA GLY A 78 -10.84 -15.37 4.45
C GLY A 78 -11.20 -15.33 5.93
N THR A 79 -10.18 -15.57 6.75
CA THR A 79 -10.28 -15.41 8.21
C THR A 79 -9.79 -14.02 8.62
N ARG A 80 -10.29 -13.53 9.75
CA ARG A 80 -9.82 -12.26 10.35
C ARG A 80 -8.29 -12.23 10.52
N LYS A 81 -7.68 -13.36 10.91
CA LYS A 81 -6.23 -13.48 11.05
C LYS A 81 -5.51 -13.39 9.70
N SER A 82 -6.06 -14.02 8.65
CA SER A 82 -5.52 -13.89 7.29
C SER A 82 -5.54 -12.43 6.83
N ALA A 83 -6.65 -11.71 7.01
CA ALA A 83 -6.72 -10.29 6.69
C ALA A 83 -5.72 -9.45 7.50
N GLY A 84 -5.55 -9.77 8.79
CA GLY A 84 -4.57 -9.10 9.63
C GLY A 84 -3.13 -9.30 9.16
N MET A 85 -2.77 -10.52 8.74
CA MET A 85 -1.44 -10.82 8.18
C MET A 85 -1.19 -10.06 6.88
N ILE A 86 -2.17 -10.00 5.98
CA ILE A 86 -2.03 -9.28 4.71
C ILE A 86 -1.90 -7.77 4.94
N LEU A 87 -2.64 -7.20 5.91
CA LEU A 87 -2.47 -5.78 6.29
C LEU A 87 -1.08 -5.49 6.85
N ILE A 88 -0.54 -6.37 7.71
CA ILE A 88 0.83 -6.23 8.22
C ILE A 88 1.84 -6.31 7.07
N ALA A 89 1.68 -7.27 6.16
CA ALA A 89 2.54 -7.39 4.99
C ALA A 89 2.46 -6.14 4.08
N GLY A 90 1.27 -5.61 3.83
CA GLY A 90 1.08 -4.37 3.09
C GLY A 90 1.70 -3.15 3.79
N GLY A 91 1.59 -3.08 5.12
CA GLY A 91 2.29 -2.07 5.92
C GLY A 91 3.81 -2.19 5.85
N ALA A 92 4.35 -3.42 5.78
CA ALA A 92 5.78 -3.65 5.56
C ALA A 92 6.23 -3.20 4.15
N CYS A 93 5.41 -3.43 3.12
CA CYS A 93 5.66 -2.89 1.78
C CYS A 93 5.76 -1.36 1.81
N ALA A 94 4.79 -0.68 2.45
CA ALA A 94 4.82 0.78 2.63
C ALA A 94 6.06 1.24 3.43
N GLY A 95 6.54 0.42 4.37
CA GLY A 95 7.79 0.64 5.07
C GLY A 95 8.99 0.73 4.13
N ILE A 96 9.10 -0.22 3.19
CA ILE A 96 10.15 -0.22 2.16
C ILE A 96 9.96 0.93 1.17
N ASP A 97 8.73 1.22 0.74
CA ASP A 97 8.45 2.32 -0.17
C ASP A 97 8.91 3.66 0.44
N GLY A 98 8.58 3.93 1.71
CA GLY A 98 9.06 5.12 2.41
C GLY A 98 10.57 5.13 2.65
N TYR A 99 11.20 3.98 2.86
CA TYR A 99 12.67 3.90 2.98
C TYR A 99 13.36 4.31 1.68
N VAL A 100 12.90 3.79 0.53
CA VAL A 100 13.46 4.11 -0.79
C VAL A 100 13.24 5.60 -1.12
N VAL A 101 12.05 6.13 -0.84
CA VAL A 101 11.75 7.56 -1.04
C VAL A 101 12.63 8.44 -0.15
N LYS A 102 12.84 8.07 1.11
CA LYS A 102 13.77 8.81 1.99
C LYS A 102 15.20 8.84 1.44
N GLN A 103 15.67 7.72 0.89
CA GLN A 103 17.02 7.64 0.34
C GLN A 103 17.21 8.53 -0.89
N GLU A 104 16.20 8.65 -1.74
CA GLU A 104 16.27 9.46 -2.95
C GLU A 104 15.96 10.94 -2.69
N ALA A 105 14.86 11.24 -1.99
CA ALA A 105 14.36 12.60 -1.82
C ALA A 105 14.81 13.26 -0.50
N GLY A 106 15.32 12.49 0.47
CA GLY A 106 15.62 12.98 1.82
C GLY A 106 14.39 13.31 2.68
N THR A 107 13.19 13.20 2.11
CA THR A 107 11.90 13.52 2.73
C THR A 107 10.78 12.67 2.10
N ASN A 108 9.51 13.00 2.35
CA ASN A 108 8.31 12.33 1.83
C ASN A 108 8.08 10.88 2.31
N GLU A 109 8.93 10.32 3.14
CA GLU A 109 8.80 8.95 3.65
C GLU A 109 7.51 8.74 4.46
N TRP A 110 7.05 9.80 5.13
CA TRP A 110 5.82 9.79 5.93
C TRP A 110 4.54 9.68 5.10
N ASN A 111 4.60 10.01 3.81
CA ASN A 111 3.51 9.72 2.89
C ASN A 111 3.27 8.21 2.74
N HIS A 112 4.27 7.39 3.08
CA HIS A 112 4.19 5.92 3.07
C HIS A 112 4.07 5.34 4.49
N TRP A 113 4.93 5.77 5.40
CA TRP A 113 4.96 5.25 6.78
C TRP A 113 3.73 5.64 7.59
N GLY A 114 3.12 6.79 7.28
CA GLY A 114 1.89 7.25 7.95
C GLY A 114 0.78 6.21 7.82
N TYR A 115 0.35 5.91 6.59
CA TYR A 115 -0.70 4.91 6.38
C TYR A 115 -0.20 3.47 6.64
N GLY A 116 1.07 3.17 6.36
CA GLY A 116 1.67 1.85 6.58
C GLY A 116 1.61 1.44 8.05
N SER A 117 1.92 2.35 8.97
CA SER A 117 1.81 2.08 10.42
C SER A 117 0.37 1.80 10.87
N VAL A 118 -0.61 2.48 10.29
CA VAL A 118 -2.04 2.23 10.54
C VAL A 118 -2.45 0.85 10.03
N MET A 119 -1.98 0.45 8.85
CA MET A 119 -2.21 -0.91 8.33
C MET A 119 -1.64 -1.98 9.27
N VAL A 120 -0.42 -1.80 9.79
CA VAL A 120 0.19 -2.73 10.75
C VAL A 120 -0.64 -2.80 12.05
N ALA A 121 -1.02 -1.65 12.61
CA ALA A 121 -1.84 -1.60 13.82
C ALA A 121 -3.20 -2.28 13.62
N LEU A 122 -3.86 -1.99 12.49
CA LEU A 122 -5.13 -2.62 12.12
C LEU A 122 -4.96 -4.13 11.96
N GLY A 123 -3.90 -4.57 11.31
CA GLY A 123 -3.60 -5.98 11.15
C GLY A 123 -3.34 -6.68 12.50
N ALA A 124 -2.60 -6.05 13.41
CA ALA A 124 -2.37 -6.55 14.76
C ALA A 124 -3.66 -6.68 15.58
N MET A 125 -4.58 -5.70 15.48
CA MET A 125 -5.92 -5.79 16.06
C MET A 125 -6.72 -6.97 15.48
N MET A 126 -6.71 -7.14 14.15
CA MET A 126 -7.36 -8.26 13.49
C MET A 126 -6.73 -9.62 13.83
N MET A 127 -5.44 -9.64 14.18
CA MET A 127 -4.78 -10.84 14.69
C MET A 127 -5.18 -11.17 16.14
N GLY A 128 -5.71 -10.20 16.89
CA GLY A 128 -6.00 -10.31 18.32
C GLY A 128 -4.79 -10.04 19.21
N LEU A 129 -3.75 -9.40 18.68
CA LEU A 129 -2.54 -9.04 19.45
C LEU A 129 -2.76 -7.79 20.32
N LEU A 130 -3.82 -7.03 20.05
CA LEU A 130 -4.16 -5.76 20.72
C LEU A 130 -5.57 -5.79 21.35
N GLY A 131 -6.08 -6.99 21.69
CA GLY A 131 -7.39 -7.23 22.35
C GLY A 131 -8.50 -7.74 21.44
#